data_AF-A0A1T5PBH0-F1
#
_entry.id   AF-A0A1T5PBH0-F1
#
_cell.length_a   1.000
_cell.length_b   1.000
_cell.length_c   1.000
_cell.angle_alpha   90.00
_cell.angle_beta   90.00
_cell.angle_gamma   90.00
#
_symmetry.space_group_name_H-M   'P 1'
#
loop_
_entity.id
_entity.type
_entity.pdbx_description
1 polymer ?
#
loop_
_entity_poly.entity_id
_entity_poly.type
_entity_poly.pdbx_seq_one_letter_code
_entity_poly.pdbx_strand_id
1 'polypeptide(L)'
;MHNPLALFTTEVLNALLTHGFTIFVRQSYPRGKDHFDSNIKEAFLFTPYKDIGEANQHFQYIRYDVRKYVYQVQRVEEFERLKIAAAQPEGYKNYVDKLAAKQWRPSAQMGTKIGNYVRAHTKWKAREGSISVNLFLHYGELMLRLSNGAEEIKVKLSDVERL
;
A
#
# COMPACT_ATOMS: atom_id res chain seq x y z
N MET A 1 6.07 -5.92 11.96
CA MET A 1 6.46 -4.94 10.91
C MET A 1 5.59 -3.71 11.07
N HIS A 2 6.13 -2.50 10.94
CA HIS A 2 5.30 -1.29 11.02
C HIS A 2 4.39 -1.18 9.79
N ASN A 3 3.11 -0.88 10.01
CA ASN A 3 2.16 -0.62 8.93
C ASN A 3 2.16 0.89 8.60
N PRO A 4 2.56 1.30 7.39
CA PRO A 4 2.61 2.71 7.01
C PRO A 4 1.28 3.25 6.46
N LEU A 5 0.25 2.41 6.28
CA LEU A 5 -0.99 2.78 5.60
C LEU A 5 -2.10 3.21 6.57
N ALA A 6 -2.90 4.18 6.14
CA ALA A 6 -4.05 4.67 6.88
C ALA A 6 -5.21 3.66 6.88
N LEU A 7 -6.05 3.71 7.91
CA LEU A 7 -7.30 2.95 7.95
C LEU A 7 -8.28 3.49 6.91
N PHE A 8 -9.03 2.58 6.30
CA PHE A 8 -10.15 2.91 5.43
C PHE A 8 -11.39 3.16 6.29
N THR A 9 -11.58 4.40 6.74
CA THR A 9 -12.74 4.79 7.55
C THR A 9 -13.87 5.39 6.70
N THR A 10 -15.05 5.58 7.27
CA THR A 10 -16.18 6.25 6.60
C THR A 10 -15.82 7.67 6.13
N GLU A 11 -15.04 8.41 6.93
CA GLU A 11 -14.56 9.75 6.59
C GLU A 11 -13.62 9.70 5.37
N VAL A 12 -12.71 8.72 5.36
CA VAL A 12 -11.80 8.49 4.23
C VAL A 12 -12.57 8.10 2.97
N LEU A 13 -13.55 7.20 3.07
CA LEU A 13 -14.42 6.85 1.94
C LEU A 13 -15.11 8.10 1.39
N ASN A 14 -15.77 8.89 2.23
CA ASN A 14 -16.48 10.10 1.80
C ASN A 14 -15.54 11.13 1.14
N ALA A 15 -14.33 11.31 1.69
CA ALA A 15 -13.32 12.18 1.08
C ALA A 15 -12.91 11.68 -0.32
N LEU A 16 -12.67 10.38 -0.48
CA LEU A 16 -12.31 9.79 -1.78
C LEU A 16 -13.44 9.96 -2.80
N LEU A 17 -14.69 9.72 -2.41
CA LEU A 17 -15.85 9.96 -3.28
C LEU A 17 -15.94 11.42 -3.72
N THR A 18 -15.72 12.36 -2.80
CA THR A 18 -15.72 13.81 -3.07
C THR A 18 -14.63 14.19 -4.09
N HIS A 19 -13.50 13.50 -4.05
CA HIS A 19 -12.41 13.68 -5.02
C HIS A 19 -12.60 12.90 -6.34
N GLY A 20 -13.75 12.27 -6.54
CA GLY A 20 -14.15 11.62 -7.79
C GLY A 20 -13.69 10.16 -7.94
N PHE A 21 -13.21 9.53 -6.87
CA PHE A 21 -12.92 8.09 -6.89
C PHE A 21 -14.21 7.30 -6.82
N THR A 22 -14.47 6.42 -7.79
CA THR A 22 -15.73 5.66 -7.88
C THR A 22 -15.55 4.16 -8.00
N ILE A 23 -14.31 3.69 -8.15
CA ILE A 23 -13.96 2.29 -8.27
C ILE A 23 -12.96 1.95 -7.17
N PHE A 24 -13.12 0.81 -6.51
CA PHE A 24 -12.21 0.40 -5.44
C PHE A 24 -11.77 -1.04 -5.67
N VAL A 25 -10.47 -1.27 -5.70
CA VAL A 25 -9.90 -2.62 -5.74
C VAL A 25 -9.54 -3.02 -4.32
N ARG A 26 -10.09 -4.13 -3.85
CA ARG A 26 -9.69 -4.78 -2.60
C ARG A 26 -8.69 -5.88 -2.88
N GLN A 27 -7.71 -6.03 -1.99
CA GLN A 27 -6.77 -7.14 -1.94
C GLN A 27 -6.51 -7.57 -0.50
N SER A 28 -5.93 -8.75 -0.32
CA SER A 28 -5.36 -9.21 0.94
C SER A 28 -4.25 -8.28 1.39
N TYR A 29 -4.20 -7.95 2.68
CA TYR A 29 -3.14 -7.11 3.24
C TYR A 29 -2.54 -7.70 4.52
N PRO A 30 -1.68 -8.73 4.41
CA PRO A 30 -1.11 -9.41 5.57
C PRO A 30 -0.35 -8.49 6.52
N ARG A 31 0.30 -7.43 6.01
CA ARG A 31 1.01 -6.42 6.83
C ARG A 31 0.08 -5.69 7.80
N GLY A 32 -1.21 -5.59 7.47
CA GLY A 32 -2.22 -4.97 8.33
C GLY A 32 -2.69 -5.86 9.49
N LYS A 33 -2.31 -7.14 9.51
CA LYS A 33 -2.57 -8.00 10.68
C LYS A 33 -1.47 -7.75 11.71
N ASP A 34 -1.86 -7.38 12.92
CA ASP A 34 -0.96 -7.49 14.05
C ASP A 34 -0.91 -8.97 14.47
N HIS A 35 0.28 -9.58 14.43
CA HIS A 35 0.47 -10.98 14.81
C HIS A 35 0.18 -11.24 16.29
N PHE A 36 0.12 -10.18 17.12
CA PHE A 36 -0.21 -10.28 18.54
C PHE A 36 -1.70 -10.06 18.83
N ASP A 37 -2.50 -9.63 17.85
CA ASP A 37 -3.95 -9.44 18.00
C ASP A 37 -4.71 -10.63 17.39
N SER A 38 -5.00 -11.62 18.23
CA SER A 38 -5.75 -12.83 17.85
C SER A 38 -7.20 -12.55 17.44
N ASN A 39 -7.72 -11.34 17.68
CA ASN A 39 -9.09 -10.99 17.34
C ASN A 39 -9.24 -10.58 15.87
N ILE A 40 -8.13 -10.27 15.18
CA ILE A 40 -8.16 -9.91 13.76
C ILE A 40 -8.27 -11.17 12.90
N LYS A 41 -9.44 -11.35 12.28
CA LYS A 41 -9.71 -12.42 11.32
C LYS A 41 -9.00 -12.13 10.00
N GLU A 42 -9.21 -10.94 9.45
CA GLU A 42 -8.66 -10.53 8.15
C GLU A 42 -8.25 -9.07 8.10
N ALA A 43 -7.28 -8.79 7.23
CA ALA A 43 -6.88 -7.42 6.90
C ALA A 43 -6.87 -7.24 5.38
N PHE A 44 -7.48 -6.15 4.93
CA PHE A 44 -7.62 -5.84 3.51
C PHE A 44 -7.07 -4.46 3.19
N LEU A 45 -6.62 -4.30 1.95
CA LEU A 45 -6.23 -3.01 1.39
C LEU A 45 -7.19 -2.64 0.27
N PHE A 46 -7.70 -1.41 0.32
CA PHE A 46 -8.56 -0.80 -0.68
C PHE A 46 -7.78 0.27 -1.44
N THR A 47 -7.73 0.13 -2.76
CA THR A 47 -7.09 1.10 -3.67
C THR A 47 -8.16 1.78 -4.51
N PRO A 48 -8.38 3.10 -4.35
CA PRO A 48 -9.39 3.85 -5.07
C PRO A 48 -8.89 4.26 -6.46
N TYR A 49 -9.79 4.19 -7.44
CA TYR A 49 -9.56 4.55 -8.84
C TYR A 49 -10.68 5.44 -9.35
N LYS A 50 -10.31 6.31 -10.30
CA LYS A 50 -11.25 7.11 -11.10
C LYS A 50 -11.58 6.43 -12.41
N ASP A 51 -10.63 5.65 -12.93
CA ASP A 51 -10.71 4.97 -14.22
C ASP A 51 -10.78 3.44 -14.04
N ILE A 52 -11.61 2.79 -14.85
CA ILE A 52 -11.79 1.34 -14.82
C ILE A 52 -10.63 0.59 -15.47
N GLY A 53 -9.94 1.20 -16.43
CA GLY A 53 -8.73 0.65 -17.04
C GLY A 53 -7.62 0.48 -16.01
N GLU A 54 -7.33 1.52 -15.23
CA GLU A 54 -6.35 1.47 -14.13
C GLU A 54 -6.72 0.42 -13.06
N ALA A 55 -8.00 0.36 -12.67
CA ALA A 55 -8.49 -0.64 -11.72
C ALA A 55 -8.32 -2.06 -12.26
N ASN A 56 -8.60 -2.29 -13.55
CA ASN A 56 -8.41 -3.59 -14.19
C ASN A 56 -6.92 -3.98 -14.28
N GLN A 57 -6.02 -3.03 -14.58
CA GLN A 57 -4.58 -3.30 -14.55
C GLN A 57 -4.12 -3.76 -13.17
N HIS A 58 -4.57 -3.08 -12.11
CA HIS A 58 -4.33 -3.52 -10.75
C HIS A 58 -4.90 -4.93 -10.54
N PHE A 59 -6.16 -5.16 -10.87
CA PHE A 59 -6.81 -6.44 -10.66
C PHE A 59 -6.10 -7.62 -11.35
N GLN A 60 -5.50 -7.38 -12.52
CA GLN A 60 -4.65 -8.34 -13.24
C GLN A 60 -3.28 -8.54 -12.57
N TYR A 61 -2.70 -7.49 -12.00
CA TYR A 61 -1.46 -7.58 -11.23
C TYR A 61 -1.62 -8.50 -10.02
N ILE A 62 -2.73 -8.37 -9.29
CA ILE A 62 -3.04 -9.22 -8.13
C ILE A 62 -3.81 -10.51 -8.50
N ARG A 63 -3.63 -11.04 -9.71
CA ARG A 63 -4.54 -12.07 -10.25
C ARG A 63 -4.70 -13.33 -9.39
N TYR A 64 -3.69 -13.68 -8.57
CA TYR A 64 -3.69 -14.86 -7.70
C TYR A 64 -4.15 -14.58 -6.26
N ASP A 65 -4.49 -13.35 -5.93
CA ASP A 65 -5.05 -13.04 -4.62
C ASP A 65 -6.50 -13.54 -4.53
N VAL A 66 -6.73 -14.51 -3.63
CA VAL A 66 -8.03 -15.16 -3.43
C VAL A 66 -9.09 -14.18 -2.89
N ARG A 67 -8.66 -13.10 -2.23
CA ARG A 67 -9.55 -12.10 -1.64
C ARG A 67 -9.73 -10.88 -2.54
N LYS A 68 -9.14 -10.86 -3.75
CA LYS A 68 -9.27 -9.71 -4.66
C LYS A 68 -10.74 -9.45 -5.02
N TYR A 69 -11.14 -8.19 -5.10
CA TYR A 69 -12.48 -7.81 -5.52
C TYR A 69 -12.50 -6.38 -6.08
N VAL A 70 -13.44 -6.07 -6.99
CA VAL A 70 -13.64 -4.71 -7.53
C VAL A 70 -15.03 -4.22 -7.16
N TYR A 71 -15.10 -3.10 -6.46
CA TYR A 71 -16.32 -2.39 -6.12
C TYR A 71 -16.54 -1.23 -7.09
N GLN A 72 -17.79 -0.98 -7.47
CA GLN A 72 -18.20 0.16 -8.28
C GLN A 72 -19.29 0.92 -7.55
N VAL A 73 -19.03 2.17 -7.19
CA VAL A 73 -19.91 2.98 -6.33
C VAL A 73 -21.28 3.23 -6.96
N GLN A 74 -21.39 3.22 -8.29
CA GLN A 74 -22.66 3.38 -9.00
C GLN A 74 -23.63 2.19 -8.77
N ARG A 75 -23.12 1.06 -8.27
CA ARG A 75 -23.94 -0.11 -7.90
C ARG A 75 -24.24 -0.04 -6.41
N VAL A 76 -25.53 0.14 -6.08
CA VAL A 76 -25.98 0.34 -4.68
C VAL A 76 -25.45 -0.75 -3.75
N GLU A 77 -25.56 -2.02 -4.13
CA GLU A 77 -25.08 -3.14 -3.31
C GLU A 77 -23.57 -3.08 -3.03
N GLU A 78 -22.77 -2.68 -4.01
CA GLU A 78 -21.32 -2.55 -3.85
C GLU A 78 -20.95 -1.35 -2.98
N PHE A 79 -21.71 -0.26 -3.11
CA PHE A 79 -21.55 0.90 -2.26
C PHE A 79 -21.89 0.58 -0.79
N GLU A 80 -22.98 -0.16 -0.53
CA GLU A 80 -23.30 -0.63 0.82
C GLU A 80 -22.18 -1.50 1.42
N ARG A 81 -21.60 -2.42 0.63
CA ARG A 81 -20.46 -3.24 1.07
C ARG A 81 -19.21 -2.39 1.37
N LEU A 82 -18.94 -1.35 0.57
CA LEU A 82 -17.85 -0.42 0.84
C LEU A 82 -18.07 0.35 2.14
N LYS A 83 -19.30 0.80 2.43
CA LYS A 83 -19.64 1.45 3.70
C LYS A 83 -19.44 0.52 4.89
N ILE A 84 -19.86 -0.74 4.78
CA ILE A 84 -19.62 -1.76 5.82
C ILE A 84 -18.12 -1.92 6.05
N ALA A 85 -17.31 -2.05 4.98
CA ALA A 85 -15.86 -2.16 5.13
C ALA A 85 -15.25 -0.91 5.78
N ALA A 86 -15.71 0.28 5.39
CA ALA A 86 -15.26 1.56 5.92
C ALA A 86 -15.62 1.76 7.40
N ALA A 87 -16.70 1.12 7.88
CA ALA A 87 -17.11 1.13 9.28
C ALA A 87 -16.19 0.29 10.20
N GLN A 88 -15.18 -0.40 9.67
CA GLN A 88 -14.24 -1.25 10.43
C GLN A 88 -14.96 -2.31 11.28
N PRO A 89 -15.66 -3.28 10.64
CA PRO A 89 -16.43 -4.28 11.37
C PRO A 89 -15.50 -5.14 12.24
N GLU A 90 -16.05 -5.64 13.34
CA GLU A 90 -15.29 -6.41 14.31
C GLU A 90 -14.53 -7.59 13.68
N GLY A 91 -13.26 -7.73 14.04
CA GLY A 91 -12.37 -8.75 13.50
C GLY A 91 -11.81 -8.44 12.11
N TYR A 92 -12.05 -7.26 11.56
CA TYR A 92 -11.44 -6.82 10.31
C TYR A 92 -10.62 -5.54 10.49
N LYS A 93 -9.50 -5.45 9.76
CA LYS A 93 -8.73 -4.21 9.61
C LYS A 93 -8.65 -3.83 8.15
N ASN A 94 -9.40 -2.81 7.77
CA ASN A 94 -9.43 -2.34 6.38
C ASN A 94 -8.56 -1.09 6.25
N TYR A 95 -7.62 -1.12 5.29
CA TYR A 95 -6.67 -0.05 5.01
C TYR A 95 -6.95 0.56 3.65
N VAL A 96 -6.45 1.78 3.45
CA VAL A 96 -6.44 2.47 2.16
C VAL A 96 -5.00 2.67 1.68
N ASP A 97 -4.81 2.78 0.38
CA ASP A 97 -3.51 3.03 -0.29
C ASP A 97 -2.92 4.45 -0.04
N LYS A 98 -3.14 5.02 1.14
CA LYS A 98 -2.62 6.32 1.55
C LYS A 98 -1.75 6.13 2.79
N LEU A 99 -0.62 6.84 2.84
CA LEU A 99 0.25 6.80 4.01
C LEU A 99 -0.47 7.41 5.22
N ALA A 100 -0.36 6.76 6.37
CA ALA A 100 -0.89 7.28 7.64
C ALA A 100 -0.12 8.52 8.10
N ALA A 101 1.17 8.60 7.78
CA ALA A 101 2.01 9.76 8.05
C ALA A 101 2.17 10.61 6.79
N LYS A 102 2.28 11.94 6.96
CA LYS A 102 2.56 12.88 5.86
C LYS A 102 3.89 12.58 5.14
N GLN A 103 4.86 12.05 5.86
CA GLN A 103 6.15 11.62 5.32
C GLN A 103 6.55 10.31 5.97
N TRP A 104 6.91 9.33 5.15
CA TRP A 104 7.56 8.12 5.64
C TRP A 104 9.05 8.39 5.82
N ARG A 105 9.59 8.02 6.99
CA ARG A 105 11.03 8.04 7.26
C ARG A 105 11.46 6.64 7.66
N PRO A 106 12.49 6.06 7.03
CA PRO A 106 12.99 4.75 7.43
C PRO A 106 13.51 4.83 8.87
N SER A 107 13.27 3.78 9.65
CA SER A 107 13.97 3.59 10.93
C SER A 107 15.48 3.42 10.69
N ALA A 108 16.31 3.59 11.72
CA ALA A 108 17.75 3.36 11.61
C ALA A 108 18.08 1.96 11.05
N GLN A 109 17.38 0.93 11.55
CA GLN A 109 17.51 -0.44 11.06
C GLN A 109 17.15 -0.56 9.57
N MET A 110 16.04 0.06 9.14
CA MET A 110 15.64 0.07 7.74
C MET A 110 16.67 0.81 6.86
N GLY A 111 17.23 1.91 7.36
CA GLY A 111 18.32 2.63 6.70
C GLY A 111 19.54 1.75 6.43
N THR A 112 19.94 0.93 7.40
CA THR A 112 21.01 -0.06 7.22
C THR A 112 20.67 -1.09 6.15
N LYS A 113 19.46 -1.65 6.16
CA LYS A 113 19.01 -2.62 5.16
C LYS A 113 18.98 -2.04 3.75
N ILE A 114 18.49 -0.81 3.60
CA ILE A 114 18.52 -0.07 2.33
C ILE A 114 19.97 0.13 1.85
N GLY A 115 20.87 0.56 2.75
CA GLY A 115 22.29 0.73 2.43
C GLY A 115 22.96 -0.58 1.99
N ASN A 116 22.62 -1.69 2.61
CA ASN A 116 23.09 -3.03 2.21
C ASN A 116 22.52 -3.43 0.84
N TYR A 117 21.23 -3.22 0.62
CA TYR A 117 20.58 -3.51 -0.66
C TYR A 117 21.26 -2.77 -1.81
N VAL A 118 21.46 -1.46 -1.67
CA VAL A 118 22.09 -0.61 -2.69
C VAL A 118 23.51 -1.09 -2.99
N ARG A 119 24.34 -1.33 -1.96
CA ARG A 119 25.72 -1.81 -2.15
C ARG A 119 25.80 -3.16 -2.88
N ALA A 120 24.81 -4.03 -2.67
CA ALA A 120 24.77 -5.36 -3.29
C ALA A 120 24.21 -5.35 -4.72
N HIS A 121 23.30 -4.43 -5.05
CA HIS A 121 22.54 -4.46 -6.31
C HIS A 121 22.85 -3.29 -7.25
N THR A 122 23.69 -2.33 -6.85
CA THR A 122 24.08 -1.19 -7.68
C THR A 122 25.58 -0.96 -7.65
N LYS A 123 26.07 -0.18 -8.61
CA LYS A 123 27.46 0.31 -8.65
C LYS A 123 27.57 1.74 -8.10
N TRP A 124 26.57 2.21 -7.35
CA TRP A 124 26.53 3.59 -6.85
C TRP A 124 27.67 3.83 -5.86
N LYS A 125 28.48 4.84 -6.14
CA LYS A 125 29.60 5.22 -5.28
C LYS A 125 29.08 6.12 -4.16
N ALA A 126 29.46 5.85 -2.92
CA ALA A 126 29.06 6.63 -1.75
C ALA A 126 29.46 8.14 -1.77
N ARG A 127 30.23 8.58 -2.77
CA ARG A 127 30.62 9.98 -2.98
C ARG A 127 29.67 10.76 -3.91
N GLU A 128 28.77 10.08 -4.63
CA GLU A 128 27.81 10.71 -5.55
C GLU A 128 26.45 10.90 -4.87
N GLY A 129 26.36 11.95 -4.04
CA GLY A 129 25.09 12.41 -3.48
C GLY A 129 24.47 11.53 -2.39
N SER A 130 23.63 12.13 -1.56
CA SER A 130 22.77 11.39 -0.64
C SER A 130 21.77 10.55 -1.44
N ILE A 131 21.75 9.22 -1.23
CA ILE A 131 20.71 8.37 -1.81
C ILE A 131 19.35 8.81 -1.28
N SER A 132 18.49 9.26 -2.18
CA SER A 132 17.10 9.58 -1.87
C SER A 132 16.29 8.28 -1.78
N VAL A 133 15.42 8.21 -0.78
CA VAL A 133 14.58 7.04 -0.51
C VAL A 133 13.14 7.52 -0.35
N ASN A 134 12.26 7.05 -1.22
CA ASN A 134 10.83 7.37 -1.16
C ASN A 134 10.00 6.08 -1.13
N LEU A 135 9.10 5.97 -0.15
CA LEU A 135 8.11 4.91 -0.08
C LEU A 135 6.88 5.30 -0.91
N PHE A 136 6.44 4.42 -1.79
CA PHE A 136 5.24 4.59 -2.59
C PHE A 136 4.49 3.26 -2.75
N LEU A 137 3.26 3.32 -3.26
CA LEU A 137 2.47 2.14 -3.58
C LEU A 137 2.44 1.91 -5.08
N HIS A 138 2.54 0.66 -5.49
CA HIS A 138 2.30 0.24 -6.86
C HIS A 138 1.36 -0.96 -6.84
N TYR A 139 0.11 -0.75 -7.27
CA TYR A 139 -0.94 -1.78 -7.23
C TYR A 139 -1.04 -2.44 -5.84
N GLY A 140 -1.14 -1.59 -4.80
CA GLY A 140 -1.24 -2.02 -3.40
C GLY A 140 0.03 -2.63 -2.79
N GLU A 141 1.11 -2.81 -3.56
CA GLU A 141 2.41 -3.25 -3.05
C GLU A 141 3.24 -2.06 -2.57
N LEU A 142 3.86 -2.18 -1.40
CA LEU A 142 4.78 -1.15 -0.87
C LEU A 142 6.14 -1.24 -1.57
N MET A 143 6.53 -0.16 -2.21
CA MET A 143 7.73 -0.05 -3.02
C MET A 143 8.65 1.05 -2.49
N LEU A 144 9.94 0.80 -2.51
CA LEU A 144 10.97 1.82 -2.32
C LEU A 144 11.45 2.28 -3.69
N ARG A 145 11.43 3.59 -3.89
CA ARG A 145 12.15 4.27 -4.95
C ARG A 145 13.46 4.76 -4.37
N LEU A 146 14.56 4.24 -4.89
CA LEU A 146 15.91 4.62 -4.51
C LEU A 146 16.52 5.40 -5.68
N SER A 147 17.17 6.54 -5.40
CA SER A 147 17.86 7.29 -6.45
C SER A 147 19.11 8.01 -5.93
N ASN A 148 20.19 7.98 -6.71
CA ASN A 148 21.40 8.78 -6.49
C ASN A 148 21.40 10.11 -7.28
N GLY A 149 20.28 10.48 -7.89
CA GLY A 149 20.13 11.68 -8.74
C GLY A 149 20.42 11.44 -10.23
N ALA A 150 21.18 10.41 -10.59
CA ALA A 150 21.43 10.02 -11.99
C ALA A 150 20.63 8.79 -12.40
N GLU A 151 20.51 7.82 -11.50
CA GLU A 151 19.82 6.55 -11.69
C GLU A 151 18.68 6.41 -10.68
N GLU A 152 17.63 5.68 -11.05
CA GLU A 152 16.51 5.33 -10.18
C GLU A 152 16.25 3.83 -10.27
N ILE A 153 16.08 3.18 -9.11
CA ILE A 153 15.59 1.81 -9.03
C ILE A 153 14.35 1.75 -8.14
N LYS A 154 13.44 0.82 -8.48
CA LYS A 154 12.23 0.53 -7.71
C LYS A 154 12.32 -0.90 -7.20
N VAL A 155 12.19 -1.08 -5.90
CA VAL A 155 12.27 -2.39 -5.23
C VAL A 155 11.11 -2.56 -4.28
N LYS A 156 10.62 -3.79 -4.08
CA LYS A 156 9.62 -4.05 -3.04
C LYS A 156 10.22 -3.81 -1.67
N LEU A 157 9.47 -3.15 -0.79
CA LEU A 157 9.89 -2.95 0.59
C LEU A 157 10.16 -4.29 1.29
N SER A 158 9.34 -5.30 0.99
CA SER A 158 9.46 -6.65 1.56
C SER A 158 10.77 -7.36 1.21
N ASP A 159 11.33 -7.11 0.02
CA ASP A 159 12.61 -7.71 -0.39
C ASP A 159 13.79 -7.08 0.37
N VAL A 160 13.73 -5.76 0.62
CA VAL A 160 14.72 -5.05 1.44
C VAL A 160 14.58 -5.42 2.93
N GLU A 161 13.36 -5.62 3.42
CA GLU A 161 13.09 -6.01 4.81
C GLU A 161 13.66 -7.39 5.19
N ARG A 162 13.91 -8.28 4.22
CA ARG A 162 14.47 -9.62 4.44
C ARG A 162 16.00 -9.66 4.54
N LEU A 163 16.70 -8.57 4.19
CA LEU A 163 18.16 -8.41 4.40
C LEU A 163 18.50 -8.17 5.87
#